data_AF-A0A2D5ATZ0-F1
#
_entry.id   AF-A0A2D5ATZ0-F1
#
_cell.length_a   1.000
_cell.length_b   1.000
_cell.length_c   1.000
_cell.angle_alpha   90.00
_cell.angle_beta   90.00
_cell.angle_gamma   90.00
#
_symmetry.space_group_name_H-M   'P 1'
#
loop_
_entity.id
_entity.type
_entity.pdbx_description
1 polymer ?
#
loop_
_entity_poly.entity_id
_entity_poly.type
_entity_poly.pdbx_seq_one_letter_code
_entity_poly.pdbx_strand_id
1 'polypeptide(L)'
;MTRNKSQALSLLALAFAFAICLFVAWTGPSSDGQASEVASCADVHCLDGWCDSCSVGFIAGTEVSSKLVFDALDAHGHEYESESIDCESCQEAITTSDYCLDCSRGYWEGKAYFSVLSYQIAKAERGVEPGCAGCKAAVDEARWCSECLCGRIGDVSIRNRDDFEKAAGAFMVLRKALEEVQRCELCAASMAIDGTCPRCKIAYRRGHARPLER
;
A
#
# COMPACT_ATOMS: atom_id res chain seq x y z
N MET A 1 -46.92 14.27 31.95
CA MET A 1 -48.08 13.40 32.26
C MET A 1 -48.48 12.78 30.93
N THR A 2 -48.38 11.50 30.64
CA THR A 2 -48.77 10.30 31.39
C THR A 2 -47.87 9.12 31.01
N ARG A 3 -47.54 8.31 32.02
CA ARG A 3 -46.88 7.00 31.94
C ARG A 3 -47.77 6.00 31.19
N ASN A 4 -47.16 5.06 30.46
CA ASN A 4 -47.72 3.71 30.40
C ASN A 4 -46.65 2.67 30.78
N LYS A 5 -46.84 2.16 32.00
CA LYS A 5 -46.27 0.95 32.56
C LYS A 5 -47.34 -0.14 32.39
N SER A 6 -46.98 -1.34 31.99
CA SER A 6 -47.47 -2.63 32.52
C SER A 6 -46.94 -3.75 31.63
N GLN A 7 -46.00 -4.59 32.10
CA GLN A 7 -46.19 -5.86 32.83
C GLN A 7 -45.69 -6.98 31.88
N ALA A 8 -44.50 -7.57 32.05
CA ALA A 8 -44.04 -8.46 33.12
C ALA A 8 -44.79 -9.80 33.16
N LEU A 9 -43.99 -10.89 33.23
CA LEU A 9 -44.28 -12.27 33.64
C LEU A 9 -44.38 -13.33 32.52
N SER A 10 -43.26 -14.03 32.29
CA SER A 10 -43.20 -15.50 32.37
C SER A 10 -41.74 -15.94 32.56
N LEU A 11 -41.32 -15.99 33.83
CA LEU A 11 -40.21 -16.79 34.32
C LEU A 11 -40.75 -18.18 34.70
N LEU A 12 -39.89 -19.20 34.60
CA LEU A 12 -40.01 -20.59 35.09
C LEU A 12 -40.48 -21.66 34.07
N ALA A 13 -39.51 -22.28 33.40
CA ALA A 13 -39.44 -23.74 33.33
C ALA A 13 -37.97 -24.17 33.48
N LEU A 14 -37.67 -24.70 34.65
CA LEU A 14 -36.40 -25.30 35.06
C LEU A 14 -36.10 -26.60 34.28
N ALA A 15 -34.82 -26.78 33.97
CA ALA A 15 -34.04 -28.02 34.10
C ALA A 15 -34.61 -29.35 33.57
N PHE A 16 -33.97 -29.92 32.54
CA PHE A 16 -33.52 -31.33 32.47
C PHE A 16 -32.95 -31.62 31.07
N ALA A 17 -31.63 -31.79 30.94
CA ALA A 17 -30.95 -32.71 30.00
C ALA A 17 -29.43 -32.45 30.03
N PHE A 18 -28.80 -32.91 31.10
CA PHE A 18 -27.37 -33.14 31.20
C PHE A 18 -27.12 -34.54 30.61
N ALA A 19 -26.54 -34.68 29.42
CA ALA A 19 -25.84 -35.88 28.96
C ALA A 19 -25.44 -35.82 27.47
N ILE A 20 -24.13 -35.89 27.23
CA ILE A 20 -23.51 -36.56 26.07
C ILE A 20 -23.68 -35.84 24.72
N CYS A 21 -22.83 -34.85 24.47
CA CYS A 21 -22.27 -34.65 23.14
C CYS A 21 -20.75 -34.80 23.24
N LEU A 22 -20.33 -36.00 22.87
CA LEU A 22 -19.00 -36.41 22.44
C LEU A 22 -18.07 -35.24 22.09
N PHE A 23 -16.96 -35.18 22.82
CA PHE A 23 -15.70 -34.62 22.34
C PHE A 23 -15.33 -35.30 21.01
N VAL A 24 -15.79 -34.76 19.89
CA VAL A 24 -15.08 -34.93 18.63
C VAL A 24 -13.89 -34.00 18.73
N ALA A 25 -12.75 -34.57 19.12
CA ALA A 25 -11.46 -33.95 18.96
C ALA A 25 -11.28 -33.68 17.46
N TRP A 26 -11.64 -32.47 17.05
CA TRP A 26 -11.33 -31.98 15.72
C TRP A 26 -9.84 -31.66 15.74
N THR A 27 -9.02 -32.68 15.46
CA THR A 27 -7.68 -32.48 14.94
C THR A 27 -7.84 -31.90 13.55
N GLY A 28 -8.22 -30.61 13.50
CA GLY A 28 -8.01 -29.83 12.30
C GLY A 28 -6.53 -29.97 11.95
N PRO A 29 -6.17 -30.21 10.68
CA PRO A 29 -4.78 -30.13 10.29
C PRO A 29 -4.29 -28.78 10.76
N SER A 30 -3.34 -28.77 11.70
CA SER A 30 -2.49 -27.61 11.91
C SER A 30 -2.03 -27.25 10.52
N SER A 31 -2.49 -26.12 10.02
CA SER A 31 -1.91 -25.50 8.83
C SER A 31 -0.46 -25.31 9.19
N ASP A 32 0.37 -26.28 8.79
CA ASP A 32 1.81 -26.15 8.79
C ASP A 32 2.04 -24.81 8.12
N GLY A 33 2.44 -23.84 8.93
CA GLY A 33 2.95 -22.58 8.45
C GLY A 33 4.03 -22.99 7.47
N GLN A 34 3.74 -22.86 6.18
CA GLN A 34 4.78 -22.80 5.19
C GLN A 34 5.67 -21.70 5.70
N ALA A 35 6.77 -22.10 6.32
CA ALA A 35 7.91 -21.25 6.52
C ALA A 35 8.20 -20.76 5.12
N SER A 36 7.67 -19.56 4.82
CA SER A 36 7.87 -18.86 3.57
C SER A 36 9.35 -18.99 3.31
N GLU A 37 9.67 -19.78 2.29
CA GLU A 37 11.04 -20.02 1.87
C GLU A 37 11.67 -18.64 1.80
N VAL A 38 12.60 -18.36 2.73
CA VAL A 38 13.05 -16.99 3.00
C VAL A 38 13.56 -16.47 1.68
N ALA A 39 12.77 -15.61 1.05
CA ALA A 39 13.06 -15.07 -0.26
C ALA A 39 14.47 -14.50 -0.15
N SER A 40 15.38 -14.97 -0.99
CA SER A 40 16.73 -14.42 -0.99
C SER A 40 16.61 -12.91 -1.25
N CYS A 41 17.53 -12.07 -0.77
CA CYS A 41 17.37 -10.64 -1.04
C CYS A 41 17.33 -10.31 -2.55
N ALA A 42 17.81 -11.21 -3.42
CA ALA A 42 17.63 -11.12 -4.87
C ALA A 42 16.17 -11.31 -5.30
N ASP A 43 15.44 -12.24 -4.69
CA ASP A 43 14.01 -12.45 -4.94
C ASP A 43 13.18 -11.27 -4.43
N VAL A 44 13.53 -10.76 -3.24
CA VAL A 44 12.92 -9.57 -2.65
C VAL A 44 13.09 -8.36 -3.57
N HIS A 45 14.27 -8.18 -4.16
CA HIS A 45 14.55 -7.09 -5.10
C HIS A 45 13.63 -7.14 -6.32
N CYS A 46 13.41 -8.32 -6.91
CA CYS A 46 12.56 -8.49 -8.08
C CYS A 46 11.06 -8.28 -7.80
N LEU A 47 10.64 -8.43 -6.54
CA LEU A 47 9.24 -8.39 -6.15
C LEU A 47 8.81 -7.06 -5.53
N ASP A 48 9.71 -6.10 -5.37
CA ASP A 48 9.51 -4.90 -4.53
C ASP A 48 9.22 -5.25 -3.06
N GLY A 49 9.88 -6.27 -2.53
CA GLY A 49 9.67 -6.77 -1.17
C GLY A 49 10.55 -6.10 -0.11
N TRP A 50 10.39 -6.57 1.13
CA TRP A 50 11.28 -6.29 2.25
C TRP A 50 12.14 -7.51 2.62
N CYS A 51 13.46 -7.34 2.75
CA CYS A 51 14.40 -8.38 3.17
C CYS A 51 14.74 -8.17 4.66
N ASP A 52 14.14 -8.95 5.56
CA ASP A 52 14.36 -8.80 7.01
C ASP A 52 15.83 -8.98 7.41
N SER A 53 16.52 -9.93 6.78
CA SER A 53 17.93 -10.22 7.05
C SER A 53 18.86 -9.04 6.77
N CYS A 54 18.59 -8.30 5.69
CA CYS A 54 19.39 -7.12 5.30
C CYS A 54 18.76 -5.80 5.79
N SER A 55 17.56 -5.84 6.36
CA SER A 55 16.79 -4.66 6.79
C SER A 55 16.65 -3.62 5.68
N VAL A 56 16.27 -4.10 4.49
CA VAL A 56 16.18 -3.28 3.28
C VAL A 56 14.96 -3.68 2.45
N GLY A 57 14.25 -2.70 1.91
CA GLY A 57 13.16 -2.90 0.95
C GLY A 57 13.53 -2.40 -0.44
N PHE A 58 12.76 -2.79 -1.45
CA PHE A 58 12.91 -2.30 -2.81
C PHE A 58 11.57 -1.82 -3.36
N ILE A 59 11.56 -0.69 -4.07
CA ILE A 59 10.37 -0.18 -4.78
C ILE A 59 10.82 0.31 -6.15
N ALA A 60 10.32 -0.30 -7.21
CA ALA A 60 10.80 -0.09 -8.58
C ALA A 60 12.34 -0.12 -8.66
N GLY A 61 12.96 -1.18 -8.12
CA GLY A 61 14.42 -1.35 -8.08
C GLY A 61 15.19 -0.34 -7.22
N THR A 62 14.50 0.57 -6.50
CA THR A 62 15.15 1.55 -5.62
C THR A 62 15.18 1.03 -4.19
N GLU A 63 16.37 1.06 -3.60
CA GLU A 63 16.59 0.67 -2.22
C GLU A 63 15.87 1.61 -1.24
N VAL A 64 15.12 1.03 -0.30
CA VAL A 64 14.40 1.71 0.79
C VAL A 64 14.97 1.20 2.11
N SER A 65 15.83 2.01 2.74
CA SER A 65 16.54 1.64 3.97
C SER A 65 15.71 1.79 5.26
N SER A 66 14.44 2.17 5.15
CA SER A 66 13.53 2.38 6.27
C SER A 66 12.30 1.49 6.12
N LYS A 67 12.11 0.57 7.07
CA LYS A 67 10.94 -0.30 7.08
C LYS A 67 9.65 0.51 7.18
N LEU A 68 9.67 1.59 7.97
CA LEU A 68 8.52 2.45 8.13
C LEU A 68 8.12 3.15 6.83
N VAL A 69 9.10 3.64 6.05
CA VAL A 69 8.82 4.25 4.72
C VAL A 69 8.30 3.20 3.75
N PHE A 70 8.92 2.00 3.74
CA PHE A 70 8.50 0.89 2.89
C PHE A 70 7.05 0.47 3.19
N ASP A 71 6.73 0.20 4.46
CA ASP A 71 5.40 -0.21 4.90
C ASP A 71 4.36 0.91 4.63
N ALA A 72 4.72 2.19 4.76
CA ALA A 72 3.83 3.30 4.47
C ALA A 72 3.45 3.40 2.98
N LEU A 73 4.38 3.09 2.08
CA LEU A 73 4.13 3.15 0.64
C LEU A 73 3.17 2.06 0.17
N ASP A 74 3.06 0.95 0.90
CA ASP A 74 2.19 -0.18 0.59
C ASP A 74 2.45 -0.72 -0.83
N ALA A 75 3.71 -1.13 -1.08
CA ALA A 75 4.20 -1.52 -2.42
C ALA A 75 3.39 -2.66 -3.07
N HIS A 76 2.82 -3.56 -2.25
CA HIS A 76 2.06 -4.72 -2.73
C HIS A 76 0.55 -4.53 -2.70
N GLY A 77 0.07 -3.39 -2.16
CA GLY A 77 -1.32 -3.16 -1.87
C GLY A 77 -1.88 -4.14 -0.82
N HIS A 78 -3.13 -3.91 -0.45
CA HIS A 78 -3.91 -4.78 0.42
C HIS A 78 -5.26 -5.09 -0.21
N GLU A 79 -5.82 -6.23 0.16
CA GLU A 79 -7.21 -6.56 -0.17
C GLU A 79 -8.15 -5.60 0.55
N TYR A 80 -9.28 -5.32 -0.08
CA TYR A 80 -10.30 -4.44 0.49
C TYR A 80 -11.69 -5.04 0.31
N GLU A 81 -12.57 -4.74 1.27
CA GLU A 81 -13.99 -5.07 1.21
C GLU A 81 -14.73 -3.86 0.65
N SER A 82 -15.19 -3.95 -0.60
CA SER A 82 -15.83 -2.83 -1.31
C SER A 82 -17.05 -2.27 -0.57
N GLU A 83 -17.77 -3.13 0.14
CA GLU A 83 -18.97 -2.83 0.91
C GLU A 83 -18.70 -1.96 2.14
N SER A 84 -17.44 -1.88 2.58
CA SER A 84 -17.01 -1.06 3.73
C SER A 84 -16.58 0.36 3.33
N ILE A 85 -16.60 0.68 2.03
CA ILE A 85 -16.08 1.94 1.50
C ILE A 85 -17.23 2.91 1.21
N ASP A 86 -17.42 3.89 2.08
CA ASP A 86 -18.48 4.90 1.99
C ASP A 86 -18.15 6.08 1.06
N CYS A 87 -16.87 6.24 0.67
CA CYS A 87 -16.44 7.35 -0.17
C CYS A 87 -16.85 7.15 -1.63
N GLU A 88 -17.72 8.01 -2.16
CA GLU A 88 -18.25 7.92 -3.53
C GLU A 88 -17.14 7.91 -4.60
N SER A 89 -16.14 8.78 -4.46
CA SER A 89 -14.99 8.82 -5.38
C SER A 89 -14.10 7.58 -5.27
N CYS A 90 -14.04 6.91 -4.11
CA CYS A 90 -13.41 5.59 -4.00
C CYS A 90 -14.24 4.50 -4.69
N GLN A 91 -15.57 4.53 -4.55
CA GLN A 91 -16.45 3.56 -5.22
C GLN A 91 -16.36 3.68 -6.75
N GLU A 92 -16.29 4.91 -7.27
CA GLU A 92 -16.01 5.16 -8.69
C GLU A 92 -14.63 4.61 -9.08
N ALA A 93 -13.58 4.96 -8.34
CA ALA A 93 -12.22 4.49 -8.61
C ALA A 93 -12.08 2.96 -8.56
N ILE A 94 -12.82 2.28 -7.69
CA ILE A 94 -12.90 0.80 -7.65
C ILE A 94 -13.48 0.26 -8.95
N THR A 95 -14.54 0.88 -9.46
CA THR A 95 -15.24 0.44 -10.68
C THR A 95 -14.38 0.64 -11.92
N THR A 96 -13.57 1.71 -11.94
CA THR A 96 -12.74 2.09 -13.08
C THR A 96 -11.26 1.67 -12.95
N SER A 97 -10.90 1.00 -11.85
CA SER A 97 -9.50 0.69 -11.49
C SER A 97 -8.59 1.94 -11.50
N ASP A 98 -9.11 3.05 -10.99
CA ASP A 98 -8.46 4.36 -10.97
C ASP A 98 -7.99 4.75 -9.56
N TYR A 99 -7.60 6.02 -9.41
CA TYR A 99 -7.10 6.62 -8.19
C TYR A 99 -8.09 7.65 -7.62
N CYS A 100 -8.56 7.41 -6.40
CA CYS A 100 -9.36 8.37 -5.66
C CYS A 100 -8.47 9.48 -5.07
N LEU A 101 -8.68 10.72 -5.52
CA LEU A 101 -7.92 11.88 -5.06
C LEU A 101 -8.31 12.35 -3.65
N ASP A 102 -9.55 12.10 -3.22
CA ASP A 102 -10.02 12.54 -1.91
C ASP A 102 -9.42 11.71 -0.77
N CYS A 103 -9.39 10.39 -0.94
CA CYS A 103 -8.78 9.48 0.02
C CYS A 103 -7.30 9.17 -0.28
N SER A 104 -6.77 9.63 -1.41
CA SER A 104 -5.41 9.32 -1.88
C SER A 104 -5.15 7.80 -1.95
N ARG A 105 -6.06 7.05 -2.59
CA ARG A 105 -5.99 5.59 -2.75
C ARG A 105 -6.13 5.17 -4.19
N GLY A 106 -5.25 4.28 -4.63
CA GLY A 106 -5.35 3.65 -5.95
C GLY A 106 -5.99 2.27 -5.86
N TYR A 107 -6.76 1.89 -6.87
CA TYR A 107 -7.40 0.57 -6.95
C TYR A 107 -6.97 -0.13 -8.24
N TRP A 108 -6.36 -1.31 -8.11
CA TRP A 108 -5.89 -2.08 -9.26
C TRP A 108 -5.91 -3.58 -8.95
N GLU A 109 -6.49 -4.38 -9.85
CA GLU A 109 -6.58 -5.84 -9.76
C GLU A 109 -7.05 -6.36 -8.39
N GLY A 110 -8.11 -5.75 -7.83
CA GLY A 110 -8.71 -6.18 -6.55
C GLY A 110 -7.91 -5.76 -5.32
N LYS A 111 -6.90 -4.91 -5.47
CA LYS A 111 -6.10 -4.36 -4.37
C LYS A 111 -6.25 -2.85 -4.26
N ALA A 112 -6.13 -2.35 -3.04
CA ALA A 112 -6.02 -0.94 -2.73
C ALA A 112 -4.55 -0.61 -2.40
N TYR A 113 -4.09 0.56 -2.84
CA TYR A 113 -2.73 1.06 -2.66
C TYR A 113 -2.76 2.43 -1.99
N PHE A 114 -1.93 2.64 -0.97
CA PHE A 114 -1.90 3.88 -0.19
C PHE A 114 -1.06 5.02 -0.76
N SER A 115 -0.32 4.78 -1.85
CA SER A 115 0.48 5.82 -2.49
C SER A 115 0.28 5.84 -4.00
N VAL A 116 0.42 7.04 -4.60
CA VAL A 116 0.43 7.20 -6.05
C VAL A 116 1.54 6.35 -6.68
N LEU A 117 2.70 6.27 -6.03
CA LEU A 117 3.85 5.52 -6.53
C LEU A 117 3.53 4.04 -6.65
N SER A 118 3.08 3.39 -5.57
CA SER A 118 2.77 1.96 -5.56
C SER A 118 1.62 1.63 -6.51
N TYR A 119 0.58 2.46 -6.57
CA TYR A 119 -0.51 2.30 -7.53
C TYR A 119 -0.01 2.31 -8.99
N GLN A 120 0.84 3.27 -9.35
CA GLN A 120 1.34 3.36 -10.73
C GLN A 120 2.35 2.27 -11.06
N ILE A 121 3.17 1.84 -10.09
CA ILE A 121 4.09 0.71 -10.26
C ILE A 121 3.32 -0.61 -10.43
N ALA A 122 2.20 -0.80 -9.72
CA ALA A 122 1.37 -2.00 -9.85
C ALA A 122 0.79 -2.19 -11.26
N LYS A 123 0.61 -1.09 -12.01
CA LYS A 123 0.15 -1.09 -13.41
C LYS A 123 1.30 -1.22 -14.42
N ALA A 124 2.55 -1.11 -13.98
CA ALA A 124 3.71 -1.04 -14.85
C ALA A 124 4.15 -2.44 -15.34
N GLU A 125 4.78 -2.48 -16.51
CA GLU A 125 5.42 -3.69 -17.02
C GLU A 125 6.78 -3.90 -16.33
N ARG A 126 7.03 -5.10 -15.80
CA ARG A 126 8.31 -5.50 -15.20
C ARG A 126 9.14 -6.38 -16.13
N GLY A 127 10.45 -6.42 -15.89
CA GLY A 127 11.37 -7.31 -16.61
C GLY A 127 11.54 -6.98 -18.10
N VAL A 128 11.12 -5.78 -18.52
CA VAL A 128 11.26 -5.31 -19.90
C VAL A 128 12.64 -4.68 -20.05
N GLU A 129 13.55 -5.37 -20.72
CA GLU A 129 14.89 -4.83 -21.01
C GLU A 129 14.83 -3.48 -21.77
N PRO A 130 15.72 -2.51 -21.49
CA PRO A 130 15.79 -1.26 -22.23
C PRO A 130 16.14 -1.49 -23.72
N GLY A 131 15.20 -1.16 -24.62
CA GLY A 131 15.38 -1.35 -26.06
C GLY A 131 16.25 -0.29 -26.76
N CYS A 132 16.59 0.82 -26.10
CA CYS A 132 17.43 1.88 -26.67
C CYS A 132 18.29 2.59 -25.61
N ALA A 133 19.25 3.39 -26.04
CA ALA A 133 20.13 4.16 -25.14
C ALA A 133 19.36 5.14 -24.25
N GLY A 134 18.28 5.74 -24.78
CA GLY A 134 17.39 6.62 -24.02
C GLY A 134 16.69 5.89 -22.87
N CYS A 135 16.13 4.71 -23.12
CA CYS A 135 15.55 3.86 -22.08
C CYS A 135 16.60 3.43 -21.04
N LYS A 136 17.82 3.11 -21.48
CA LYS A 136 18.90 2.70 -20.57
C LYS A 136 19.31 3.83 -19.63
N ALA A 137 19.41 5.07 -20.14
CA ALA A 137 19.68 6.24 -19.32
C ALA A 137 18.51 6.62 -18.40
N ALA A 138 17.27 6.28 -18.80
CA ALA A 138 16.06 6.66 -18.08
C ALA A 138 15.80 5.87 -16.79
N VAL A 139 16.42 4.69 -16.62
CA VAL A 139 16.26 3.80 -15.45
C VAL A 139 16.50 4.54 -14.14
N ASP A 140 17.62 5.27 -14.02
CA ASP A 140 18.03 5.92 -12.76
C ASP A 140 17.37 7.29 -12.53
N GLU A 141 16.89 7.92 -13.61
CA GLU A 141 16.47 9.32 -13.62
C GLU A 141 14.96 9.50 -13.73
N ALA A 142 14.19 8.41 -13.77
CA ALA A 142 12.75 8.43 -13.99
C ALA A 142 12.36 9.27 -15.22
N ARG A 143 12.74 8.83 -16.43
CA ARG A 143 12.56 9.61 -17.68
C ARG A 143 11.63 8.94 -18.70
N TRP A 144 10.99 9.78 -19.52
CA TRP A 144 10.22 9.37 -20.69
C TRP A 144 11.14 9.21 -21.91
N CYS A 145 11.07 8.06 -22.57
CA CYS A 145 11.73 7.80 -23.84
C CYS A 145 10.78 8.12 -25.00
N SER A 146 11.12 9.12 -25.81
CA SER A 146 10.34 9.47 -27.00
C SER A 146 10.47 8.46 -28.15
N GLU A 147 11.52 7.64 -28.16
CA GLU A 147 11.73 6.63 -29.20
C GLU A 147 10.90 5.36 -28.93
N CYS A 148 10.96 4.85 -27.70
CA CYS A 148 10.21 3.66 -27.29
C CYS A 148 8.78 3.97 -26.82
N LEU A 149 8.41 5.25 -26.70
CA LEU A 149 7.12 5.72 -26.19
C LEU A 149 6.76 5.10 -24.84
N CYS A 150 7.72 5.07 -23.93
CA CYS A 150 7.52 4.59 -22.57
C CYS A 150 8.33 5.39 -21.56
N GLY A 151 7.83 5.45 -20.34
CA GLY A 151 8.52 5.95 -19.17
C GLY A 151 9.22 4.82 -18.42
N ARG A 152 10.41 5.10 -17.89
CA ARG A 152 11.17 4.15 -17.04
C ARG A 152 11.34 4.73 -15.66
N ILE A 153 11.17 3.88 -14.64
CA ILE A 153 11.47 4.17 -13.24
C ILE A 153 12.10 2.89 -12.68
N GLY A 154 13.40 2.89 -12.44
CA GLY A 154 14.14 1.67 -12.09
C GLY A 154 13.85 0.52 -13.04
N ASP A 155 13.40 -0.62 -12.51
CA ASP A 155 13.15 -1.85 -13.26
C ASP A 155 11.76 -1.91 -13.96
N VAL A 156 10.92 -0.89 -13.79
CA VAL A 156 9.57 -0.86 -14.37
C VAL A 156 9.43 0.02 -15.61
N SER A 157 8.47 -0.31 -16.47
CA SER A 157 8.14 0.39 -17.71
C SER A 157 6.66 0.77 -17.77
N ILE A 158 6.37 2.06 -17.99
CA ILE A 158 5.00 2.60 -18.05
C ILE A 158 4.73 3.13 -19.46
N ARG A 159 3.70 2.62 -20.14
CA ARG A 159 3.39 2.99 -21.54
C ARG A 159 2.51 4.22 -21.70
N ASN A 160 1.77 4.59 -20.67
CA ASN A 160 0.96 5.80 -20.68
C ASN A 160 1.79 6.97 -20.12
N ARG A 161 1.81 8.10 -20.85
CA ARG A 161 2.62 9.26 -20.47
C ARG A 161 2.13 9.93 -19.20
N ASP A 162 0.82 10.10 -19.05
CA ASP A 162 0.24 10.76 -17.89
C ASP A 162 0.45 9.93 -16.61
N ASP A 163 0.31 8.61 -16.71
CA ASP A 163 0.62 7.68 -15.61
C ASP A 163 2.10 7.71 -15.25
N PHE A 164 2.99 7.76 -16.25
CA PHE A 164 4.41 7.93 -16.02
C PHE A 164 4.72 9.26 -15.31
N GLU A 165 4.13 10.38 -15.74
CA GLU A 165 4.39 11.69 -15.12
C GLU A 165 3.94 11.71 -13.65
N LYS A 166 2.80 11.07 -13.33
CA LYS A 166 2.35 10.86 -11.94
C LYS A 166 3.36 10.01 -11.15
N ALA A 167 3.78 8.88 -11.71
CA ALA A 167 4.72 7.95 -11.07
C ALA A 167 6.10 8.59 -10.83
N ALA A 168 6.64 9.28 -11.84
CA ALA A 168 7.93 9.98 -11.76
C ALA A 168 7.89 11.09 -10.70
N GLY A 169 6.79 11.86 -10.63
CA GLY A 169 6.58 12.83 -9.57
C GLY A 169 6.61 12.19 -8.18
N ALA A 170 5.88 11.10 -7.97
CA ALA A 170 5.84 10.39 -6.70
C ALA A 170 7.18 9.71 -6.36
N PHE A 171 7.91 9.21 -7.36
CA PHE A 171 9.24 8.64 -7.19
C PHE A 171 10.27 9.68 -6.72
N MET A 172 10.20 10.90 -7.24
CA MET A 172 11.04 12.00 -6.75
C MET A 172 10.69 12.39 -5.31
N VAL A 173 9.44 12.23 -4.89
CA VAL A 173 9.04 12.40 -3.48
C VAL A 173 9.63 11.31 -2.60
N LEU A 174 9.61 10.04 -3.05
CA LEU A 174 10.27 8.93 -2.33
C LEU A 174 11.75 9.22 -2.11
N ARG A 175 12.48 9.65 -3.15
CA ARG A 175 13.91 9.97 -3.01
C ARG A 175 14.18 11.03 -1.93
N LYS A 176 13.38 12.11 -1.91
CA LYS A 176 13.46 13.13 -0.85
C LYS A 176 13.08 12.58 0.52
N ALA A 177 12.08 11.70 0.59
CA ALA A 177 11.70 11.05 1.84
C ALA A 177 12.84 10.18 2.39
N LEU A 178 13.58 9.46 1.53
CA LEU A 178 14.74 8.67 1.95
C LEU A 178 15.88 9.53 2.51
N GLU A 179 16.11 10.72 1.95
CA GLU A 179 17.04 11.70 2.53
C GLU A 179 16.56 12.18 3.91
N GLU A 180 15.26 12.37 4.07
CA GLU A 180 14.60 12.83 5.30
C GLU A 180 14.64 11.79 6.43
N VAL A 181 14.86 10.49 6.13
CA VAL A 181 15.00 9.42 7.14
C VAL A 181 16.07 9.76 8.17
N GLN A 182 17.18 10.38 7.74
CA GLN A 182 18.30 10.76 8.61
C GLN A 182 17.89 11.78 9.69
N ARG A 183 16.85 12.59 9.42
CA ARG A 183 16.34 13.59 10.36
C ARG A 183 15.17 13.04 11.17
N CYS A 184 14.18 12.45 10.50
CA CYS A 184 12.99 11.91 11.16
C CYS A 184 12.29 10.89 10.26
N GLU A 185 12.38 9.61 10.61
CA GLU A 185 11.72 8.52 9.89
C GLU A 185 10.19 8.70 9.78
N LEU A 186 9.53 9.24 10.82
CA LEU A 186 8.11 9.59 10.77
C LEU A 186 7.80 10.72 9.77
N CYS A 187 8.72 11.68 9.60
CA CYS A 187 8.58 12.71 8.56
C CYS A 187 8.78 12.11 7.17
N ALA A 188 9.76 11.23 7.01
CA ALA A 188 9.99 10.51 5.75
C ALA A 188 8.75 9.70 5.33
N ALA A 189 8.21 8.88 6.23
CA ALA A 189 7.00 8.11 5.95
C ALA A 189 5.80 9.02 5.64
N SER A 190 5.59 10.09 6.42
CA SER A 190 4.53 11.06 6.13
C SER A 190 4.74 11.78 4.79
N MET A 191 5.98 12.07 4.41
CA MET A 191 6.31 12.70 3.14
C MET A 191 5.99 11.80 1.96
N ALA A 192 6.26 10.50 2.07
CA ALA A 192 6.03 9.51 1.03
C ALA A 192 4.53 9.32 0.69
N ILE A 193 3.64 9.55 1.67
CA ILE A 193 2.18 9.35 1.53
C ILE A 193 1.37 10.64 1.63
N ASP A 194 2.00 11.81 1.53
CA ASP A 194 1.34 13.13 1.68
C ASP A 194 0.55 13.28 3.00
N GLY A 195 1.08 12.70 4.08
CA GLY A 195 0.51 12.69 5.42
C GLY A 195 1.05 13.79 6.35
N THR A 196 0.71 13.66 7.64
CA THR A 196 1.18 14.57 8.71
C THR A 196 2.03 13.80 9.72
N CYS A 197 3.24 14.29 9.96
CA CYS A 197 4.12 13.69 10.95
C CYS A 197 3.56 13.90 12.37
N PRO A 198 3.23 12.82 13.11
CA PRO A 198 2.60 12.94 14.42
C PRO A 198 3.55 13.50 15.48
N ARG A 199 4.87 13.37 15.27
CA ARG A 199 5.91 13.88 16.17
C ARG A 199 6.23 15.35 15.90
N CYS A 200 6.53 15.70 14.66
CA CYS A 200 6.97 17.05 14.29
C CYS A 200 5.81 18.00 13.99
N LYS A 201 4.58 17.48 13.83
CA LYS A 201 3.39 18.26 13.48
C LYS A 201 3.58 19.06 12.19
N ILE A 202 4.18 18.41 11.18
CA ILE A 202 4.41 18.96 9.83
C ILE A 202 3.56 18.14 8.87
N ALA A 203 2.71 18.80 8.09
CA ALA A 203 2.01 18.18 6.96
C ALA A 203 2.93 18.19 5.73
N TYR A 204 2.86 17.16 4.92
CA TYR A 204 3.58 17.08 3.65
C TYR A 204 2.59 16.99 2.50
N ARG A 205 2.92 17.61 1.37
CA ARG A 205 2.19 17.46 0.12
C ARG A 205 3.14 17.53 -1.06
N ARG A 206 3.15 16.49 -1.89
CA ARG A 206 4.07 16.31 -3.03
C ARG A 206 5.52 16.52 -2.63
N GLY A 207 5.92 15.96 -1.48
CA GLY A 207 7.28 16.09 -0.95
C GLY A 207 7.64 17.45 -0.36
N HIS A 208 6.67 18.37 -0.21
CA HIS A 208 6.90 19.69 0.37
C HIS A 208 6.21 19.82 1.73
N ALA A 209 6.94 20.33 2.72
CA ALA A 209 6.38 20.68 4.02
C ALA A 209 5.34 21.81 3.87
N ARG A 210 4.24 21.68 4.60
CA ARG A 210 3.14 22.66 4.68
C ARG A 210 2.89 23.00 6.15
N PRO A 211 2.53 24.26 6.46
CA PRO A 211 1.97 24.61 7.76
C PRO A 211 0.73 23.77 8.03
N LEU A 212 0.50 23.39 9.29
CA LEU A 212 -0.81 22.88 9.69
C LEU A 212 -1.81 24.04 9.61
N GLU A 213 -2.85 23.87 8.80
CA GLU A 213 -4.02 24.74 8.84
C GLU A 213 -4.64 24.60 10.24
N ARG A 214 -4.74 25.73 10.95
CA ARG A 214 -5.27 25.81 12.31
C ARG A 214 -6.77 26.07 12.28
#